data_AF-A0A1I2SA84-F1
#
_entry.id   AF-A0A1I2SA84-F1
#
_cell.length_a   1.000
_cell.length_b   1.000
_cell.length_c   1.000
_cell.angle_alpha   90.00
_cell.angle_beta   90.00
_cell.angle_gamma   90.00
#
_symmetry.space_group_name_H-M   'P 1'
#
loop_
_entity.id
_entity.type
_entity.pdbx_description
1 polymer ?
#
loop_
_entity_poly.entity_id
_entity_poly.type
_entity_poly.pdbx_seq_one_letter_code
_entity_poly.pdbx_strand_id
1 'polypeptide(L)'
;MDETIERKNPSRETCEAAIVRILNAEVSQSGKNTHFKTAADFMKYFESLYPSSGALSKQVQRAVKSLDMPKDKDGYFIVNKTKAQYAKECEISSILHKENSYPLGTAKAELVFLKVAPKYSKYLASLLNETKSIRDKFITIIETSDGLLFITDNKERLTSSLDELINI
;
A
#
# COMPACT_ATOMS: atom_id res chain seq x y z
N MET A 1 -29.31 -48.48 -6.03
CA MET A 1 -29.34 -47.97 -4.64
C MET A 1 -28.33 -46.85 -4.62
N ASP A 2 -28.82 -45.62 -4.72
CA ASP A 2 -27.98 -44.42 -4.78
C ASP A 2 -27.68 -44.03 -3.33
N GLU A 3 -26.44 -44.21 -2.90
CA GLU A 3 -25.99 -43.81 -1.57
C GLU A 3 -26.06 -42.28 -1.49
N THR A 4 -27.18 -41.76 -0.98
CA THR A 4 -27.24 -40.38 -0.48
C THR A 4 -26.27 -40.26 0.69
N ILE A 5 -25.02 -39.91 0.38
CA ILE A 5 -24.04 -39.46 1.37
C ILE A 5 -24.69 -38.26 2.07
N GLU A 6 -25.13 -38.45 3.31
CA GLU A 6 -25.55 -37.35 4.18
C GLU A 6 -24.36 -36.40 4.33
N ARG A 7 -24.35 -35.34 3.53
CA ARG A 7 -23.31 -34.31 3.59
C ARG A 7 -23.45 -33.58 4.92
N LYS A 8 -22.71 -34.05 5.91
CA LYS A 8 -22.63 -33.46 7.25
C LYS A 8 -22.17 -32.00 7.15
N ASN A 9 -22.71 -31.15 8.01
CA ASN A 9 -22.32 -29.74 8.08
C ASN A 9 -20.80 -29.60 8.35
N PRO A 10 -20.12 -28.66 7.66
CA PRO A 10 -18.68 -28.45 7.80
C PRO A 10 -18.31 -27.93 9.20
N SER A 11 -17.05 -28.12 9.59
CA SER A 11 -16.50 -27.54 10.81
C SER A 11 -16.26 -26.03 10.65
N ARG A 12 -15.94 -25.33 11.76
CA ARG A 12 -15.66 -23.88 11.72
C ARG A 12 -14.42 -23.61 10.87
N GLU A 13 -13.36 -24.38 11.10
CA GLU A 13 -12.08 -24.25 10.40
C GLU A 13 -12.23 -24.52 8.90
N THR A 14 -13.06 -25.50 8.53
CA THR A 14 -13.40 -25.75 7.12
C THR A 14 -14.13 -24.54 6.51
N CYS A 15 -15.06 -23.93 7.24
CA CYS A 15 -15.73 -22.70 6.78
C CYS A 15 -14.75 -21.53 6.66
N GLU A 16 -13.85 -21.35 7.63
CA GLU A 16 -12.83 -20.29 7.61
C GLU A 16 -11.92 -20.42 6.38
N ALA A 17 -11.38 -21.62 6.14
CA ALA A 17 -10.55 -21.89 4.97
C ALA A 17 -11.30 -21.66 3.65
N ALA A 18 -12.57 -22.07 3.58
CA ALA A 18 -13.41 -21.83 2.41
C ALA A 18 -13.67 -20.34 2.18
N ILE A 19 -13.98 -19.56 3.22
CA ILE A 19 -14.20 -18.11 3.14
C ILE A 19 -12.94 -17.40 2.63
N VAL A 20 -11.77 -17.74 3.18
CA VAL A 20 -10.49 -17.17 2.74
C VAL A 20 -10.23 -17.50 1.28
N ARG A 21 -10.49 -18.75 0.85
CA ARG A 21 -10.34 -19.14 -0.57
C ARG A 21 -11.27 -18.37 -1.50
N ILE A 22 -12.54 -18.21 -1.11
CA ILE A 22 -13.53 -17.44 -1.89
C ILE A 22 -13.07 -16.00 -2.05
N LEU A 23 -12.69 -15.35 -0.94
CA LEU A 23 -12.25 -13.95 -0.98
C LEU A 23 -10.94 -13.77 -1.75
N ASN A 24 -9.99 -14.69 -1.64
CA ASN A 24 -8.74 -14.63 -2.41
C ASN A 24 -8.98 -14.79 -3.91
N ALA A 25 -9.90 -15.66 -4.30
CA ALA A 25 -10.29 -15.82 -5.71
C ALA A 25 -10.94 -14.53 -6.24
N GLU A 26 -11.84 -13.93 -5.46
CA GLU A 26 -12.49 -12.65 -5.81
C GLU A 26 -11.46 -11.52 -5.97
N VAL A 27 -10.55 -11.35 -5.00
CA VAL A 27 -9.51 -10.33 -5.06
C VAL A 27 -8.56 -10.55 -6.24
N SER A 28 -8.27 -11.81 -6.59
CA SER A 28 -7.41 -12.13 -7.73
C SER A 28 -8.07 -11.77 -9.08
N GLN A 29 -9.40 -11.82 -9.17
CA GLN A 29 -10.14 -11.49 -10.39
C GLN A 29 -10.46 -9.99 -10.50
N SER A 30 -10.93 -9.39 -9.41
CA SER A 30 -11.48 -8.03 -9.38
C SER A 30 -10.51 -6.98 -8.81
N GLY A 31 -9.34 -7.41 -8.30
CA GLY A 31 -8.38 -6.57 -7.58
C GLY A 31 -8.80 -6.22 -6.14
N LYS A 32 -10.10 -6.27 -5.83
CA LYS A 32 -10.66 -6.13 -4.48
C LYS A 32 -11.98 -6.90 -4.34
N ASN A 33 -12.37 -7.23 -3.12
CA ASN A 33 -13.69 -7.79 -2.84
C ASN A 33 -14.78 -6.73 -3.04
N THR A 34 -15.78 -7.04 -3.87
CA THR A 34 -16.96 -6.18 -4.11
C THR A 34 -18.29 -6.91 -3.89
N HIS A 35 -18.26 -8.15 -3.40
CA HIS A 35 -19.43 -9.01 -3.30
C HIS A 35 -19.78 -9.38 -1.85
N PHE A 36 -18.78 -9.50 -0.97
CA PHE A 36 -19.00 -10.04 0.38
C PHE A 36 -18.89 -8.96 1.46
N LYS A 37 -20.01 -8.60 2.09
CA LYS A 37 -20.12 -7.66 3.24
C LYS A 37 -20.48 -8.36 4.55
N THR A 38 -21.18 -9.49 4.48
CA THR A 38 -21.77 -10.19 5.62
C THR A 38 -21.62 -11.70 5.48
N ALA A 39 -21.93 -12.45 6.54
CA ALA A 39 -21.94 -13.90 6.48
C ALA A 39 -23.00 -14.47 5.52
N ALA A 40 -24.11 -13.75 5.32
CA ALA A 40 -25.19 -14.16 4.44
C ALA A 40 -24.73 -14.22 2.97
N ASP A 41 -23.81 -13.34 2.58
CA ASP A 41 -23.31 -13.26 1.20
C ASP A 41 -22.54 -14.53 0.79
N PHE A 42 -21.98 -15.25 1.76
CA PHE A 42 -21.31 -16.53 1.53
C PHE A 42 -22.28 -17.71 1.43
N MET A 43 -23.53 -17.58 1.92
CA MET A 43 -24.45 -18.71 2.03
C MET A 43 -24.74 -19.37 0.69
N LYS A 44 -24.89 -18.59 -0.39
CA LYS A 44 -25.10 -19.13 -1.74
C LYS A 44 -23.98 -20.10 -2.16
N TYR A 45 -22.74 -19.83 -1.76
CA TYR A 45 -21.61 -20.72 -2.01
C TYR A 45 -21.68 -21.98 -1.13
N PHE A 46 -21.96 -21.83 0.16
CA PHE A 46 -22.04 -22.96 1.08
C PHE A 46 -23.22 -23.90 0.78
N GLU A 47 -24.37 -23.37 0.38
CA GLU A 47 -25.57 -24.15 0.04
C GLU A 47 -25.41 -24.95 -1.26
N SER A 48 -24.50 -24.53 -2.15
CA SER A 48 -24.14 -25.33 -3.33
C SER A 48 -23.30 -26.58 -2.99
N LEU A 49 -22.63 -26.56 -1.83
CA LEU A 49 -21.71 -27.62 -1.38
C LEU A 49 -22.32 -28.50 -0.30
N TYR A 50 -23.11 -27.92 0.60
CA TYR A 50 -23.68 -28.55 1.79
C TYR A 50 -25.20 -28.36 1.85
N PRO A 51 -25.96 -29.28 2.49
CA PRO A 51 -27.40 -29.13 2.66
C PRO A 51 -27.73 -27.84 3.42
N SER A 52 -28.65 -27.04 2.90
CA SER A 52 -29.07 -25.81 3.58
C SER A 52 -29.70 -26.17 4.93
N SER A 53 -29.16 -25.58 6.00
CA SER A 53 -29.64 -25.79 7.36
C SER A 53 -29.30 -24.59 8.23
N GLY A 54 -30.12 -24.31 9.26
CA GLY A 54 -29.82 -23.23 10.22
C GLY A 54 -28.51 -23.44 10.98
N ALA A 55 -28.05 -24.69 11.10
CA ALA A 55 -26.76 -25.03 11.69
C ALA A 55 -25.59 -24.59 10.77
N LEU A 56 -25.71 -24.81 9.46
CA LEU A 56 -24.73 -24.32 8.47
C LEU A 56 -24.61 -22.80 8.54
N SER A 57 -25.73 -22.06 8.53
CA SER A 57 -25.73 -20.60 8.61
C SER A 57 -25.03 -20.07 9.87
N LYS A 58 -25.30 -20.69 11.03
CA LYS A 58 -24.62 -20.35 12.29
C LYS A 58 -23.13 -20.64 12.23
N GLN A 59 -22.72 -21.71 11.55
CA GLN A 59 -21.32 -22.08 11.43
C GLN A 59 -20.54 -21.10 10.54
N VAL A 60 -21.12 -20.71 9.41
CA VAL A 60 -20.56 -19.68 8.52
C VAL A 60 -20.46 -18.34 9.24
N GLN A 61 -21.50 -17.94 9.97
CA GLN A 61 -21.47 -16.71 10.78
C GLN A 61 -20.36 -16.72 11.83
N ARG A 62 -20.16 -17.86 12.53
CA ARG A 62 -19.08 -18.03 13.49
C ARG A 62 -17.70 -17.94 12.84
N ALA A 63 -17.52 -18.55 11.68
CA ALA A 63 -16.27 -18.51 10.92
C ALA A 63 -15.93 -17.07 10.48
N VAL A 64 -16.88 -16.34 9.88
CA VAL A 64 -16.69 -14.92 9.51
C VAL A 64 -16.31 -14.06 10.72
N LYS A 65 -16.96 -14.28 11.87
CA LYS A 65 -16.64 -13.55 13.11
C LYS A 65 -15.24 -13.90 13.65
N SER A 66 -14.85 -15.17 13.55
CA SER A 66 -13.55 -15.69 13.99
C SER A 66 -12.39 -15.13 13.18
N LEU A 67 -12.57 -14.97 11.86
CA LEU A 67 -11.55 -14.39 10.97
C LEU A 67 -11.26 -12.91 11.25
N ASP A 68 -12.15 -12.21 11.97
CA ASP A 68 -12.00 -10.82 12.42
C ASP A 68 -11.50 -9.85 11.34
N MET A 69 -11.91 -10.07 10.09
CA MET A 69 -11.41 -9.31 8.95
C MET A 69 -11.84 -7.84 9.03
N PRO A 70 -10.96 -6.89 8.65
CA PRO A 70 -11.36 -5.52 8.44
C PRO A 70 -12.33 -5.39 7.28
N LYS A 71 -13.01 -4.25 7.26
CA LYS A 71 -13.88 -3.85 6.16
C LYS A 71 -13.38 -2.55 5.56
N ASP A 72 -13.56 -2.41 4.26
CA ASP A 72 -13.31 -1.15 3.58
C ASP A 72 -14.40 -0.11 3.89
N LYS A 73 -14.25 1.09 3.32
CA LYS A 73 -15.20 2.20 3.44
C LYS A 73 -16.62 1.87 2.95
N ASP A 74 -16.77 0.91 2.04
CA ASP A 74 -18.05 0.50 1.44
C ASP A 74 -18.66 -0.72 2.16
N GLY A 75 -17.96 -1.24 3.17
CA GLY A 75 -18.37 -2.32 4.07
C GLY A 75 -17.97 -3.73 3.62
N TYR A 76 -17.15 -3.87 2.57
CA TYR A 76 -16.68 -5.16 2.05
C TYR A 76 -15.52 -5.70 2.86
N PHE A 77 -15.47 -7.03 3.06
CA PHE A 77 -14.35 -7.68 3.75
C PHE A 77 -13.04 -7.54 2.98
N ILE A 78 -11.96 -7.22 3.70
CA ILE A 78 -10.60 -7.19 3.15
C ILE A 78 -9.89 -8.47 3.60
N VAL A 79 -9.66 -9.37 2.64
CA VAL A 79 -8.88 -10.59 2.86
C VAL A 79 -7.38 -10.26 2.86
N ASN A 80 -6.61 -10.99 3.67
CA ASN A 80 -5.15 -10.86 3.85
C ASN A 80 -4.68 -9.68 4.70
N LYS A 81 -5.57 -9.01 5.43
CA LYS A 81 -5.18 -7.98 6.40
C LYS A 81 -5.87 -8.19 7.74
N THR A 82 -5.16 -7.94 8.82
CA THR A 82 -5.75 -7.78 10.14
C THR A 82 -6.32 -6.36 10.28
N LYS A 83 -7.26 -6.17 11.21
CA LYS A 83 -7.79 -4.82 11.53
C LYS A 83 -6.69 -3.83 11.91
N ALA A 84 -5.69 -4.27 12.67
CA ALA A 84 -4.56 -3.44 13.07
C ALA A 84 -3.69 -3.01 11.88
N GLN A 85 -3.40 -3.93 10.94
CA GLN A 85 -2.69 -3.58 9.71
C GLN A 85 -3.48 -2.58 8.87
N TYR A 86 -4.77 -2.84 8.66
CA TYR A 86 -5.62 -1.94 7.87
C TYR A 86 -5.73 -0.55 8.48
N ALA A 87 -5.86 -0.44 9.82
CA ALA A 87 -5.88 0.85 10.50
C ALA A 87 -4.59 1.66 10.27
N LYS A 88 -3.42 1.02 10.35
CA LYS A 88 -2.13 1.67 10.06
C LYS A 88 -2.02 2.12 8.60
N GLU A 89 -2.48 1.31 7.66
CA GLU A 89 -2.49 1.68 6.25
C GLU A 89 -3.43 2.87 5.96
N CYS A 90 -4.59 2.93 6.62
CA CYS A 90 -5.48 4.08 6.55
C CYS A 90 -4.81 5.36 7.09
N GLU A 91 -4.05 5.26 8.18
CA GLU A 91 -3.27 6.37 8.71
C GLU A 91 -2.19 6.84 7.73
N ILE A 92 -1.42 5.91 7.16
CA ILE A 92 -0.42 6.21 6.12
C ILE A 92 -1.09 6.90 4.92
N SER A 93 -2.19 6.34 4.42
CA SER A 93 -2.92 6.90 3.27
C SER A 93 -3.43 8.31 3.56
N SER A 94 -3.93 8.57 4.78
CA SER A 94 -4.37 9.89 5.20
C SER A 94 -3.24 10.92 5.17
N ILE A 95 -2.06 10.57 5.70
CA ILE A 95 -0.88 11.45 5.71
C ILE A 95 -0.43 11.74 4.27
N LEU A 96 -0.30 10.70 3.43
CA LEU A 96 0.13 10.87 2.05
C LEU A 96 -0.82 11.77 1.24
N HIS A 97 -2.13 11.63 1.45
CA HIS A 97 -3.12 12.49 0.80
C HIS A 97 -3.06 13.93 1.29
N LYS A 98 -2.93 14.14 2.61
CA LYS A 98 -2.84 15.48 3.20
C LYS A 98 -1.66 16.28 2.66
N GLU A 99 -0.52 15.63 2.49
CA GLU A 99 0.72 16.26 2.04
C GLU A 99 0.85 16.28 0.50
N ASN A 100 -0.20 15.91 -0.26
CA ASN A 100 -0.15 15.76 -1.73
C ASN A 100 1.07 14.93 -2.19
N SER A 101 1.41 13.90 -1.43
CA SER A 101 2.58 13.06 -1.70
C SER A 101 2.36 12.23 -2.97
N TYR A 102 3.38 12.14 -3.81
CA TYR A 102 3.37 11.31 -5.00
C TYR A 102 4.74 10.64 -5.19
N PRO A 103 4.79 9.42 -5.72
CA PRO A 103 6.05 8.77 -6.04
C PRO A 103 6.73 9.54 -7.18
N LEU A 104 7.91 10.10 -6.90
CA LEU A 104 8.76 10.68 -7.92
C LEU A 104 9.52 9.52 -8.60
N GLY A 105 8.94 8.98 -9.68
CA GLY A 105 9.55 7.89 -10.45
C GLY A 105 10.90 8.30 -11.06
N THR A 106 11.77 7.32 -11.32
CA THR A 106 13.15 7.54 -11.80
C THR A 106 13.25 8.22 -13.17
N ALA A 107 12.19 8.21 -13.98
CA ALA A 107 12.18 8.83 -15.30
C ALA A 107 12.29 10.38 -15.28
N LYS A 108 12.10 11.02 -14.11
CA LYS A 108 12.18 12.48 -13.93
C LYS A 108 13.23 12.91 -12.90
N ALA A 109 14.10 12.00 -12.47
CA ALA A 109 15.05 12.27 -11.39
C ALA A 109 16.48 11.95 -11.85
N GLU A 110 17.24 12.99 -12.15
CA GLU A 110 18.64 12.93 -12.52
C GLU A 110 19.54 13.26 -11.33
N LEU A 111 20.76 12.72 -11.37
CA LEU A 111 21.78 12.94 -10.34
C LEU A 111 22.84 13.91 -10.83
N VAL A 112 23.17 14.90 -9.99
CA VAL A 112 24.30 15.81 -10.17
C VAL A 112 25.18 15.74 -8.94
N PHE A 113 26.47 15.45 -9.12
CA PHE A 113 27.43 15.42 -8.04
C PHE A 113 28.32 16.66 -8.09
N LEU A 114 28.38 17.41 -6.99
CA LEU A 114 29.26 18.55 -6.80
C LEU A 114 30.36 18.18 -5.82
N LYS A 115 31.62 18.16 -6.28
CA LYS A 115 32.78 17.94 -5.40
C LYS A 115 32.94 19.15 -4.47
N VAL A 116 32.95 18.89 -3.17
CA VAL A 116 33.16 19.93 -2.14
C VAL A 116 34.03 19.33 -1.03
N ALA A 117 34.86 20.15 -0.39
CA ALA A 117 35.61 19.67 0.77
C ALA A 117 34.63 19.31 1.91
N PRO A 118 34.82 18.18 2.61
CA PRO A 118 33.81 17.65 3.55
C PRO A 118 33.44 18.63 4.66
N LYS A 119 34.41 19.44 5.10
CA LYS A 119 34.23 20.51 6.11
C LYS A 119 33.22 21.59 5.72
N TYR A 120 32.93 21.76 4.42
CA TYR A 120 32.01 22.77 3.91
C TYR A 120 30.69 22.20 3.41
N SER A 121 30.56 20.87 3.23
CA SER A 121 29.37 20.24 2.65
C SER A 121 28.09 20.67 3.35
N LYS A 122 28.04 20.57 4.68
CA LYS A 122 26.86 20.94 5.48
C LYS A 122 26.48 22.42 5.36
N TYR A 123 27.48 23.31 5.47
CA TYR A 123 27.24 24.74 5.40
C TYR A 123 26.77 25.15 4.00
N LEU A 124 27.44 24.63 2.96
CA LEU A 124 27.05 24.90 1.58
C LEU A 124 25.66 24.34 1.26
N ALA A 125 25.31 23.15 1.76
CA ALA A 125 23.96 22.61 1.62
C ALA A 125 22.90 23.52 2.27
N SER A 126 23.17 24.15 3.41
CA SER A 126 22.27 25.14 4.03
C SER A 126 22.09 26.35 3.12
N LEU A 127 23.19 26.93 2.65
CA LEU A 127 23.17 28.10 1.76
C LEU A 127 22.39 27.82 0.47
N LEU A 128 22.61 26.66 -0.15
CA LEU A 128 21.90 26.25 -1.37
C LEU A 128 20.41 26.03 -1.12
N ASN A 129 20.03 25.57 0.07
CA ASN A 129 18.62 25.41 0.44
C ASN A 129 17.92 26.75 0.71
N GLU A 130 18.64 27.73 1.26
CA GLU A 130 18.14 29.08 1.53
C GLU A 130 18.11 29.97 0.28
N THR A 131 18.98 29.68 -0.70
CA THR A 131 19.12 30.48 -1.93
C THR A 131 18.04 30.12 -2.94
N LYS A 132 17.00 30.96 -3.02
CA LYS A 132 15.82 30.74 -3.86
C LYS A 132 16.13 30.52 -5.36
N SER A 133 17.17 31.17 -5.90
CA SER A 133 17.58 31.04 -7.31
C SER A 133 18.25 29.72 -7.66
N ILE A 134 18.59 28.89 -6.66
CA ILE A 134 19.16 27.56 -6.85
C ILE A 134 18.23 26.48 -6.30
N ARG A 135 17.52 26.75 -5.19
CA ARG A 135 16.62 25.81 -4.54
C ARG A 135 15.54 25.26 -5.47
N ASP A 136 15.04 26.07 -6.41
CA ASP A 136 14.02 25.65 -7.39
C ASP A 136 14.56 24.75 -8.51
N LYS A 137 15.88 24.54 -8.58
CA LYS A 137 16.57 23.77 -9.63
C LYS A 137 16.89 22.34 -9.20
N PHE A 138 16.55 21.94 -7.98
CA PHE A 138 16.75 20.58 -7.49
C PHE A 138 15.61 20.16 -6.56
N ILE A 139 15.31 18.87 -6.55
CA ILE A 139 14.31 18.25 -5.68
C ILE A 139 14.87 18.18 -4.25
N THR A 140 16.05 17.58 -4.10
CA THR A 140 16.76 17.44 -2.83
C THR A 140 18.27 17.43 -3.01
N ILE A 141 18.98 17.67 -1.91
CA ILE A 141 20.44 17.62 -1.81
C ILE A 141 20.83 16.70 -0.64
N ILE A 142 21.85 15.88 -0.85
CA ILE A 142 22.34 14.91 0.13
C ILE A 142 23.83 15.16 0.35
N GLU A 143 24.23 15.27 1.61
CA GLU A 143 25.63 15.34 1.99
C GLU A 143 26.31 13.98 1.78
N THR A 144 27.48 13.99 1.16
CA THR A 144 28.30 12.79 0.95
C THR A 144 29.68 12.98 1.56
N SER A 145 30.50 11.92 1.60
CA SER A 145 31.87 12.00 2.13
C SER A 145 32.74 13.02 1.41
N ASP A 146 32.43 13.32 0.15
CA ASP A 146 33.32 14.06 -0.76
C ASP A 146 32.63 15.19 -1.53
N GLY A 147 31.43 15.57 -1.13
CA GLY A 147 30.66 16.57 -1.83
C GLY A 147 29.17 16.52 -1.55
N LEU A 148 28.40 17.04 -2.49
CA LEU A 148 26.95 17.12 -2.45
C LEU A 148 26.35 16.38 -3.64
N LEU A 149 25.37 15.52 -3.38
CA LEU A 149 24.60 14.82 -4.39
C LEU A 149 23.22 15.47 -4.51
N PHE A 150 22.90 16.00 -5.68
CA PHE A 150 21.62 16.59 -5.99
C PHE A 150 20.76 15.58 -6.74
N ILE A 151 19.47 15.58 -6.42
CA ILE A 151 18.44 14.98 -7.25
C ILE A 151 17.69 16.14 -7.91
N THR A 152 17.59 16.16 -9.23
CA THR A 152 16.93 17.22 -10.00
C THR A 152 16.09 16.63 -11.14
N ASP A 153 15.11 17.38 -11.63
CA ASP A 153 14.35 17.06 -12.84
C ASP A 153 14.96 17.64 -14.12
N ASN A 154 16.01 18.47 -13.99
CA ASN A 154 16.73 19.05 -15.10
C ASN A 154 18.21 19.23 -14.74
N LYS A 155 19.02 18.25 -15.15
CA LYS A 155 20.47 18.26 -14.93
C LYS A 155 21.15 19.49 -15.50
N GLU A 156 20.88 19.83 -16.76
CA GLU A 156 21.55 20.92 -17.49
C GLU A 156 21.37 22.26 -16.79
N ARG A 157 20.12 22.59 -16.42
CA ARG A 157 19.78 23.84 -15.73
C ARG A 157 20.50 23.96 -14.39
N LEU A 158 20.56 22.87 -13.62
CA LEU A 158 21.28 22.87 -12.33
C LEU A 158 22.78 23.04 -12.55
N THR A 159 23.39 22.28 -13.47
CA THR A 159 24.83 22.36 -13.73
C THR A 159 25.25 23.75 -14.20
N SER A 160 24.54 24.36 -15.15
CA SER A 160 24.85 25.72 -15.63
C SER A 160 24.78 26.75 -14.50
N SER A 161 23.83 26.59 -13.59
CA SER A 161 23.67 27.52 -12.45
C SER A 161 24.77 27.36 -11.40
N LEU A 162 25.25 26.13 -11.19
CA LEU A 162 26.38 25.87 -10.30
C LEU A 162 27.68 26.40 -10.94
N ASP A 163 27.86 26.21 -12.25
CA ASP A 163 29.01 26.74 -12.98
C ASP A 163 29.05 28.27 -12.96
N GLU A 164 27.90 28.95 -13.10
CA GLU A 164 27.80 30.40 -12.92
C GLU A 164 28.29 30.83 -11.53
N LEU A 165 27.85 30.17 -10.46
CA LEU A 165 28.27 30.48 -9.09
C LEU A 165 29.77 30.23 -8.83
N ILE A 166 30.34 29.22 -9.48
CA ILE A 166 31.78 28.92 -9.37
C ILE A 166 32.62 30.02 -10.03
N ASN A 167 32.07 30.69 -11.04
CA ASN A 167 32.75 31.71 -11.85
C ASN A 167 32.29 33.15 -11.53
N ILE A 168 31.57 33.37 -10.42
CA ILE A 168 31.30 34.72 -9.86
C ILE A 168 32.61 35.34 -9.37
#